data_AF-A0A7C2ZWT2-F1
#
_entry.id   AF-A0A7C2ZWT2-F1
#
_cell.length_a   1.000
_cell.length_b   1.000
_cell.length_c   1.000
_cell.angle_alpha   90.00
_cell.angle_beta   90.00
_cell.angle_gamma   90.00
#
_symmetry.space_group_name_H-M   'P 1'
#
loop_
_entity.id
_entity.type
_entity.pdbx_description
1 polymer ?
#
loop_
_entity_poly.entity_id
_entity_poly.type
_entity_poly.pdbx_seq_one_letter_code
_entity_poly.pdbx_strand_id
1 'polypeptide(L)' 'LYIGRRPTFKGEEMRVEVHILDFNGDIYGRWLEVEFAEAIRGERRFASAEELAGQLAQDERIARRILER' A
#
# COMPACT_ATOMS: atom_id res chain seq x y z
N LEU A 1 2.33 1.82 -2.34
CA LEU A 1 3.32 0.76 -2.04
C LEU A 1 3.40 0.59 -0.52
N TYR A 2 3.23 -0.63 -0.02
CA TYR A 2 3.42 -0.98 1.38
C TYR A 2 4.63 -1.92 1.51
N ILE A 3 5.48 -1.65 2.50
CA ILE A 3 6.62 -2.51 2.85
C ILE A 3 6.58 -2.72 4.36
N GLY A 4 6.41 -3.96 4.80
CA GLY A 4 6.28 -4.27 6.22
C GLY A 4 5.93 -5.73 6.50
N ARG A 5 5.60 -6.04 7.76
CA ARG A 5 5.39 -7.42 8.25
C ARG A 5 3.92 -7.79 8.46
N ARG A 6 2.96 -7.00 7.99
CA ARG A 6 1.50 -7.21 8.18
C ARG A 6 1.13 -7.58 9.63
N PRO A 7 1.43 -6.73 10.62
CA PRO A 7 1.17 -7.04 12.03
C PRO A 7 -0.30 -7.33 12.33
N THR A 8 -1.23 -6.77 11.54
CA THR A 8 -2.68 -7.02 11.64
C THR A 8 -3.06 -8.47 11.30
N PHE A 9 -2.27 -9.17 10.49
CA PHE A 9 -2.53 -10.55 10.04
C PHE A 9 -1.59 -11.60 10.65
N LYS A 10 -0.83 -11.24 11.70
CA LYS A 10 0.19 -12.10 12.34
C LYS A 10 1.26 -12.61 11.36
N GLY A 11 1.55 -11.85 10.31
CA GLY A 11 2.69 -12.14 9.44
C GLY A 11 4.00 -11.85 10.17
N GLU A 12 5.01 -12.70 10.02
CA GLU A 12 6.38 -12.42 10.49
C GLU A 12 7.32 -12.06 9.32
N GLU A 13 6.91 -12.37 8.09
CA GLU A 13 7.67 -12.16 6.88
C GLU A 13 7.54 -10.72 6.37
N MET A 14 8.64 -10.16 5.91
CA MET A 14 8.65 -8.89 5.19
C MET A 14 7.96 -9.06 3.84
N ARG A 15 7.02 -8.17 3.53
CA ARG A 15 6.28 -8.15 2.27
C ARG A 15 6.35 -6.79 1.61
N VAL A 16 6.27 -6.83 0.29
CA VAL A 16 6.15 -5.68 -0.59
C VAL A 16 4.82 -5.83 -1.32
N GLU A 17 3.89 -4.90 -1.08
CA GLU A 17 2.54 -4.94 -1.67
C GLU A 17 2.26 -3.63 -2.42
N VAL A 18 1.88 -3.75 -3.70
CA VAL A 18 1.59 -2.59 -4.55
C VAL A 18 0.12 -2.64 -4.93
N HIS A 19 -0.60 -1.56 -4.63
CA HIS A 19 -1.88 -1.26 -5.25
C HIS A 19 -1.64 -0.28 -6.38
N ILE A 20 -1.92 -0.70 -7.62
CA ILE A 20 -1.77 0.14 -8.82
C ILE A 20 -3.08 0.91 -9.00
N LEU A 21 -3.00 2.23 -8.90
CA LEU A 21 -4.18 3.09 -9.01
C LEU A 21 -4.78 3.02 -10.43
N ASP A 22 -6.11 3.01 -10.50
CA ASP A 22 -6.89 3.05 -11.74
C ASP A 22 -6.59 1.89 -12.72
N PHE A 23 -5.96 0.81 -12.25
CA PHE A 23 -5.63 -0.37 -13.04
C PHE A 23 -6.56 -1.54 -12.71
N ASN A 24 -7.08 -2.19 -13.76
CA ASN A 24 -7.88 -3.40 -13.62
C ASN A 24 -7.39 -4.44 -14.63
N GLY A 25 -6.72 -5.48 -14.13
CA GLY A 25 -6.21 -6.60 -14.93
C GLY A 25 -5.18 -7.45 -14.18
N ASP A 26 -4.79 -8.56 -14.80
CA ASP A 26 -3.78 -9.47 -14.27
C ASP A 26 -2.39 -9.17 -14.83
N ILE A 27 -1.40 -9.07 -13.94
CA ILE A 27 0.00 -8.83 -14.28
C ILE A 27 0.95 -9.91 -13.72
N TYR A 28 0.39 -11.06 -13.33
CA TYR A 28 1.19 -12.20 -12.88
C TYR A 28 2.24 -12.61 -13.93
N GLY A 29 3.46 -12.87 -13.46
CA GLY A 29 4.60 -13.22 -14.32
C GLY A 29 5.24 -12.05 -15.06
N ARG A 30 4.75 -10.81 -14.88
CA ARG A 30 5.37 -9.60 -15.44
C ARG A 30 6.34 -8.97 -14.47
N TRP A 31 7.36 -8.32 -15.02
CA TRP A 31 8.26 -7.47 -14.26
C TRP A 31 7.61 -6.12 -13.97
N LEU A 32 7.76 -5.65 -12.74
CA LEU A 32 7.30 -4.33 -12.30
C LEU A 32 8.50 -3.56 -11.75
N GLU A 33 8.71 -2.35 -12.26
CA GLU A 33 9.65 -1.39 -11.70
C GLU A 33 8.88 -0.43 -10.79
N VAL A 34 9.46 -0.11 -9.64
CA VAL A 34 8.82 0.73 -8.63
C VAL A 34 9.84 1.72 -8.08
N GLU A 35 9.45 2.99 -8.07
CA GLU A 35 10.24 4.08 -7.51
C GLU A 35 9.52 4.69 -6.30
N PHE A 36 10.29 5.14 -5.31
CA PHE A 36 9.75 5.81 -4.13
C PHE A 36 9.69 7.31 -4.36
N ALA A 37 8.48 7.86 -4.50
CA ALA A 37 8.28 9.30 -4.58
C ALA A 37 8.36 9.98 -3.19
N GLU A 38 7.51 9.57 -2.25
CA GLU A 38 7.46 10.13 -0.90
C GLU A 38 6.90 9.09 0.09
N ALA A 39 7.38 9.11 1.33
CA ALA A 39 6.86 8.25 2.39
C ALA A 39 5.60 8.85 3.03
N ILE A 40 4.47 8.16 2.95
CA ILE A 40 3.17 8.65 3.47
C ILE A 40 3.06 8.47 4.99
N ARG A 41 3.44 7.29 5.51
CA ARG A 41 3.37 6.95 6.94
C ARG A 41 4.19 5.71 7.28
N GLY A 42 4.42 5.48 8.58
CA GLY A 42 4.94 4.22 9.10
C GLY A 42 3.91 3.09 9.19
N GLU A 43 4.37 1.91 9.58
CA GLU A 43 3.52 0.74 9.84
C GLU A 43 2.65 0.97 11.09
N ARG A 44 1.38 0.58 10.98
CA ARG A 44 0.39 0.72 12.05
C ARG A 44 -0.48 -0.52 12.09
N ARG A 45 -0.77 -1.01 13.30
CA ARG A 45 -1.78 -2.05 13.54
C ARG A 45 -3.17 -1.41 13.62
N PHE A 46 -4.14 -2.05 13.00
CA PHE A 46 -5.55 -1.64 13.05
C PHE A 46 -6.35 -2.62 13.90
N ALA A 47 -7.41 -2.13 14.54
CA ALA A 47 -8.27 -2.96 15.38
C ALA A 47 -9.26 -3.79 14.55
N SER A 48 -9.60 -3.34 13.35
CA SER A 48 -10.48 -4.05 12.42
C SER A 48 -10.09 -3.88 10.95
N ALA A 49 -10.73 -4.66 10.08
CA ALA A 49 -10.57 -4.55 8.63
C ALA A 49 -11.17 -3.24 8.09
N GLU A 50 -12.26 -2.76 8.68
CA GLU A 50 -12.91 -1.50 8.33
C GLU A 50 -11.98 -0.30 8.60
N GLU A 51 -11.28 -0.29 9.73
CA GLU A 51 -10.29 0.74 10.03
C GLU A 51 -9.13 0.74 9.02
N LEU A 52 -8.64 -0.45 8.67
CA LEU A 52 -7.60 -0.58 7.65
C LEU A 52 -8.09 -0.06 6.29
N ALA A 53 -9.30 -0.43 5.87
CA ALA A 53 -9.88 0.03 4.62
C ALA A 53 -10.04 1.56 4.59
N GLY A 54 -10.50 2.15 5.68
CA GLY A 54 -10.59 3.61 5.83
C GLY A 54 -9.23 4.30 5.73
N GLN A 55 -8.18 3.72 6.34
CA GLN A 55 -6.82 4.24 6.20
C GLN A 55 -6.30 4.10 4.77
N LEU A 56 -6.54 2.97 4.09
CA LEU A 56 -6.09 2.76 2.71
C LEU A 56 -6.71 3.80 1.75
N ALA A 57 -7.99 4.16 1.94
CA ALA A 57 -8.63 5.23 1.18
C ALA A 57 -7.99 6.61 1.44
N GLN A 58 -7.56 6.87 2.68
CA GLN A 58 -6.79 8.08 3.01
C GLN A 58 -5.41 8.07 2.34
N ASP A 59 -4.71 6.94 2.40
CA ASP A 59 -3.38 6.74 1.82
C ASP A 59 -3.42 6.94 0.29
N GLU A 60 -4.45 6.44 -0.39
CA GLU A 60 -4.67 6.67 -1.82
C GLU A 60 -4.81 8.17 -2.14
N ARG A 61 -5.66 8.90 -1.41
CA ARG A 61 -5.84 10.35 -1.63
C ARG A 61 -4.54 11.13 -1.48
N ILE A 62 -3.72 10.77 -0.48
CA ILE A 62 -2.42 11.40 -0.26
C ILE A 62 -1.47 11.05 -1.41
N ALA A 63 -1.41 9.79 -1.82
CA ALA A 63 -0.57 9.35 -2.94
C ALA A 63 -0.88 10.11 -4.23
N ARG A 64 -2.17 10.28 -4.57
CA ARG A 64 -2.59 11.07 -5.74
C ARG A 64 -2.08 12.51 -5.65
N ARG A 65 -2.24 13.16 -4.49
CA ARG A 65 -1.75 14.53 -4.27
C ARG A 65 -0.23 14.66 -4.35
N ILE A 66 0.53 13.65 -3.93
CA ILE A 66 1.99 13.64 -4.05
C ILE A 66 2.41 13.60 -5.52
N LEU A 67 1.72 12.80 -6.35
CA LEU A 67 2.02 12.62 -7.78
C LEU A 67 1.59 13.80 -8.66
N GLU A 68 0.77 14.72 -8.15
CA GLU A 68 0.38 15.96 -8.82
C GLU A 68 1.40 17.11 -8.65
N ARG A 69 2.45 16.91 -7.84
CA ARG A 69 3.52 17.90 -7.61
C ARG A 69 4.57 17.84 -8.71
#